data_AF-A0A9Q0YS08-F1
#
_entry.id   AF-A0A9Q0YS08-F1
#
_cell.length_a   1.000
_cell.length_b   1.000
_cell.length_c   1.000
_cell.angle_alpha   90.00
_cell.angle_beta   90.00
_cell.angle_gamma   90.00
#
_symmetry.space_group_name_H-M   'P 1'
#
loop_
_entity.id
_entity.type
_entity.pdbx_description
1 polymer ?
#
loop_
_entity_poly.entity_id
_entity_poly.type
_entity_poly.pdbx_seq_one_letter_code
_entity_poly.pdbx_strand_id
1 'polypeptide(L)'
;MFLVGLTGGIASGKSTVSNIFAKLGCPIVDADKIAREVVQPGKPAWHLIMKHFGRNILLSDGTIDRPKLGSIIFADESKRKLLNSCTHPYIQREMLWQIFKYFFQVKFYSTKVSQRSSFYYSGCPSPAGW
;
A
#
# COMPACT_ATOMS: atom_id res chain seq x y z
N MET A 1 -6.39 -7.92 -17.07
CA MET A 1 -5.50 -7.53 -15.96
C MET A 1 -5.71 -8.54 -14.85
N PHE A 2 -4.65 -9.21 -14.41
CA PHE A 2 -4.73 -10.13 -13.28
C PHE A 2 -4.31 -9.39 -12.02
N LEU A 3 -5.25 -9.21 -11.08
CA LEU A 3 -4.96 -8.70 -9.75
C LEU A 3 -4.81 -9.91 -8.82
N VAL A 4 -3.65 -10.07 -8.21
CA VAL A 4 -3.36 -11.17 -7.29
C VAL A 4 -3.29 -10.61 -5.87
N GLY A 5 -4.21 -11.03 -5.02
CA GLY A 5 -4.22 -10.66 -3.61
C GLY A 5 -3.29 -11.55 -2.80
N LEU A 6 -2.16 -11.01 -2.34
CA LEU A 6 -1.27 -11.70 -1.39
C LEU A 6 -1.82 -11.55 0.03
N THR A 7 -2.49 -12.59 0.52
CA THR A 7 -2.99 -12.68 1.90
C THR A 7 -2.29 -13.81 2.66
N GLY A 8 -2.24 -13.73 3.99
CA GLY A 8 -1.50 -14.68 4.83
C GLY A 8 -1.36 -14.17 6.27
N GLY A 9 -1.05 -15.04 7.22
CA GLY A 9 -0.92 -14.70 8.65
C GLY A 9 0.29 -13.81 8.99
N ILE A 10 0.37 -13.33 10.24
CA ILE A 10 1.55 -12.61 10.74
C ILE A 10 2.78 -13.53 10.59
N ALA A 11 3.91 -12.98 10.12
CA ALA A 11 5.15 -13.71 9.83
C ALA A 11 5.13 -14.73 8.65
N SER A 12 4.08 -14.76 7.82
CA SER A 12 3.98 -15.70 6.68
C SER A 12 4.86 -15.36 5.46
N GLY A 13 5.82 -14.43 5.57
CA GLY A 13 6.72 -14.07 4.48
C GLY A 13 6.09 -13.32 3.29
N LYS A 14 4.88 -12.76 3.41
CA LYS A 14 4.22 -11.98 2.34
C LYS A 14 5.10 -10.88 1.76
N SER A 15 5.79 -10.15 2.61
CA SER A 15 6.71 -9.08 2.19
C SER A 15 7.85 -9.64 1.34
N THR A 16 8.37 -10.82 1.69
CA THR A 16 9.40 -11.52 0.91
C THR A 16 8.88 -11.91 -0.47
N VAL A 17 7.69 -12.51 -0.54
CA VAL A 17 7.06 -12.90 -1.80
C VAL A 17 6.79 -11.65 -2.66
N SER A 18 6.26 -10.59 -2.06
CA SER A 18 6.04 -9.32 -2.75
C SER A 18 7.35 -8.79 -3.35
N ASN A 19 8.45 -8.76 -2.59
CA ASN A 19 9.75 -8.30 -3.08
C ASN A 19 10.28 -9.12 -4.26
N ILE A 20 10.03 -10.44 -4.28
CA ILE A 20 10.37 -11.29 -5.42
C ILE A 20 9.56 -10.87 -6.66
N PHE A 21 8.25 -10.64 -6.51
CA PHE A 21 7.41 -10.13 -7.60
C PHE A 21 7.87 -8.74 -8.10
N ALA A 22 8.30 -7.84 -7.21
CA ALA A 22 8.89 -6.56 -7.62
C ALA A 22 10.14 -6.76 -8.49
N LYS A 23 11.04 -7.67 -8.11
CA LYS A 23 12.25 -7.96 -8.90
C LYS A 23 11.94 -8.52 -10.28
N LEU A 24 10.82 -9.23 -10.43
CA LEU A 24 10.33 -9.75 -11.71
C LEU A 24 9.59 -8.68 -12.55
N GLY A 25 9.54 -7.42 -12.09
CA GLY A 25 8.88 -6.32 -12.81
C GLY A 25 7.38 -6.22 -12.56
N CYS A 26 6.82 -6.97 -11.60
CA CYS A 26 5.42 -6.83 -11.22
C CYS A 26 5.23 -5.62 -10.28
N PRO A 27 4.33 -4.69 -10.61
CA PRO A 27 4.02 -3.58 -9.72
C PRO A 27 3.32 -4.10 -8.45
N ILE A 28 3.82 -3.69 -7.29
CA ILE A 28 3.26 -4.06 -5.98
C ILE A 28 2.44 -2.90 -5.46
N VAL A 29 1.22 -3.21 -5.01
CA VAL A 29 0.36 -2.30 -4.27
C VAL A 29 0.27 -2.82 -2.83
N ASP A 30 0.93 -2.13 -1.91
CA ASP A 30 0.97 -2.50 -0.49
C ASP A 30 -0.09 -1.73 0.30
N ALA A 31 -1.09 -2.45 0.82
CA ALA A 31 -2.18 -1.88 1.60
C ALA A 31 -1.71 -1.29 2.95
N ASP A 32 -0.72 -1.92 3.61
CA ASP A 32 -0.16 -1.40 4.86
C ASP A 32 0.59 -0.09 4.62
N LYS A 33 1.33 0.00 3.52
CA LYS A 33 2.01 1.24 3.14
C LYS A 33 1.00 2.35 2.84
N ILE A 34 -0.04 2.06 2.05
CA ILE A 34 -1.10 3.03 1.74
C ILE A 34 -1.80 3.50 3.01
N ALA A 35 -2.15 2.58 3.91
CA ALA A 35 -2.77 2.92 5.20
C ALA A 35 -1.90 3.86 6.04
N ARG A 36 -0.57 3.74 5.96
CA ARG A 36 0.37 4.67 6.62
C ARG A 36 0.44 6.02 5.91
N GLU A 37 0.37 6.06 4.58
CA GLU A 37 0.45 7.29 3.80
C GLU A 37 -0.81 8.15 3.91
N VAL A 38 -2.01 7.55 3.94
CA VAL A 38 -3.27 8.31 4.03
C VAL A 38 -3.43 9.06 5.35
N VAL A 39 -2.79 8.58 6.42
CA VAL A 39 -2.83 9.21 7.75
C VAL A 39 -1.66 10.17 8.02
N GLN A 40 -0.84 10.48 7.01
CA GLN A 40 0.23 11.47 7.15
C GLN A 40 -0.32 12.89 7.33
N PRO A 41 0.42 13.77 8.04
CA PRO A 41 0.01 15.16 8.23
C PRO A 41 -0.23 15.85 6.89
N GLY A 42 -1.31 16.64 6.82
CA GLY A 42 -1.73 17.33 5.59
C GLY A 42 -2.64 16.52 4.65
N LYS A 43 -2.85 15.22 4.91
CA LYS A 43 -3.82 14.42 4.14
C LYS A 43 -5.26 14.66 4.60
N PRO A 44 -6.27 14.40 3.74
CA PRO A 44 -7.67 14.56 4.10
C PRO A 44 -8.12 13.61 5.23
N ALA A 45 -7.63 12.36 5.24
CA ALA A 45 -7.96 11.42 6.32
C ALA A 45 -7.37 11.87 7.66
N TRP A 46 -6.17 12.46 7.67
CA TRP A 46 -5.56 13.05 8.87
C TRP A 46 -6.42 14.19 9.45
N HIS A 47 -6.95 15.08 8.61
CA HIS A 47 -7.84 16.15 9.05
C HIS A 47 -9.15 15.61 9.67
N LEU A 48 -9.75 14.58 9.07
CA LEU A 48 -10.93 13.92 9.62
C LEU A 48 -10.63 13.28 10.98
N ILE A 49 -9.51 12.59 11.09
CA ILE A 49 -9.07 11.98 12.35
C ILE A 49 -8.90 13.06 13.42
N MET A 50 -8.26 14.18 13.11
CA MET A 50 -8.14 15.31 14.04
C MET A 50 -9.49 15.90 14.44
N LYS A 51 -10.45 15.99 13.52
CA LYS A 51 -11.78 16.52 13.81
C LYS A 51 -12.55 15.65 14.81
N HIS A 52 -12.37 14.32 14.75
CA HIS A 52 -13.07 13.37 15.61
C HIS A 52 -12.34 13.05 16.92
N PHE A 53 -11.01 12.91 16.89
CA PHE A 53 -10.20 12.50 18.04
C PHE A 53 -9.49 13.66 18.74
N GLY A 54 -9.48 14.84 18.12
CA GLY A 54 -8.79 16.02 18.64
C GLY A 54 -7.27 15.95 18.49
N ARG A 55 -6.59 16.95 19.06
CA ARG A 55 -5.12 17.06 19.04
C ARG A 55 -4.42 16.15 20.06
N ASN A 56 -5.16 15.47 20.93
CA ASN A 56 -4.61 14.63 22.00
C ASN A 56 -3.87 13.38 21.49
N ILE A 57 -4.14 12.99 20.24
CA ILE A 57 -3.51 11.87 19.54
C ILE A 57 -2.34 12.29 18.65
N LEU A 58 -1.93 13.56 18.69
CA LEU A 58 -0.79 14.06 17.92
C LEU A 58 0.46 14.12 18.79
N LEU A 59 1.59 13.84 18.16
CA LEU A 59 2.93 14.14 18.68
C LEU A 59 3.22 15.65 18.52
N SER A 60 4.29 16.11 19.16
CA SER A 60 4.79 17.49 19.03
C SER A 60 4.98 17.92 17.57
N ASP A 61 5.34 16.97 16.72
CA ASP A 61 5.67 17.20 15.31
C ASP A 61 4.44 17.15 14.39
N GLY A 62 3.23 17.02 14.96
CA GLY A 62 1.97 16.93 14.19
C GLY A 62 1.71 15.57 13.56
N THR A 63 2.54 14.56 13.84
CA THR A 63 2.31 13.17 13.43
C THR A 63 1.36 12.47 14.40
N ILE A 64 0.63 11.46 13.91
CA ILE A 64 -0.30 10.69 14.77
C ILE A 64 0.50 9.74 15.66
N ASP A 65 0.24 9.82 16.96
CA ASP A 65 0.73 8.91 17.98
C ASP A 65 0.01 7.55 17.86
N ARG A 66 0.65 6.62 17.12
CA ARG A 66 0.12 5.27 16.86
C ARG A 66 -0.19 4.48 18.13
N PRO A 67 0.71 4.40 19.14
CA PRO A 67 0.39 3.67 20.36
C PRO A 67 -0.80 4.29 21.09
N LYS A 68 -0.90 5.62 21.23
CA LYS A 68 -2.07 6.25 21.85
C LYS A 68 -3.36 6.03 21.06
N LEU A 69 -3.33 6.26 19.75
CA LEU A 69 -4.49 6.03 18.90
C LEU A 69 -4.94 4.56 18.98
N GLY A 70 -3.98 3.64 18.96
CA GLY A 70 -4.16 2.21 19.19
C GLY A 70 -4.90 1.93 20.51
N SER A 71 -4.38 2.42 21.63
CA SER A 71 -5.03 2.23 22.94
C SER A 71 -6.47 2.74 22.96
N ILE A 72 -6.75 3.88 22.33
CA ILE A 72 -8.11 4.46 22.27
C ILE A 72 -9.05 3.59 21.42
N ILE A 73 -8.63 3.14 20.24
CA ILE A 73 -9.47 2.31 19.35
C ILE A 73 -9.59 0.87 19.83
N PHE A 74 -8.64 0.37 20.60
CA PHE A 74 -8.74 -0.94 21.25
C PHE A 74 -9.65 -0.90 22.47
N ALA A 75 -9.70 0.23 23.19
CA ALA A 75 -10.59 0.41 24.34
C ALA A 75 -12.05 0.70 23.93
N ASP A 76 -12.29 1.29 22.77
CA ASP A 76 -13.62 1.75 22.34
C ASP A 76 -13.92 1.35 20.89
N GLU A 77 -14.80 0.37 20.73
CA GLU A 77 -15.20 -0.16 19.41
C GLU A 77 -15.89 0.91 18.55
N SER A 78 -16.61 1.86 19.15
CA SER A 78 -17.28 2.93 18.43
C SER A 78 -16.25 3.85 17.76
N LYS A 79 -15.18 4.16 18.48
CA LYS A 79 -14.05 4.95 17.95
C LYS A 79 -13.29 4.19 16.87
N ARG A 80 -13.12 2.87 17.02
CA ARG A 80 -12.54 2.02 15.97
C ARG A 80 -13.36 2.07 14.68
N LYS A 81 -14.69 1.95 14.78
CA LYS A 81 -15.59 2.03 13.62
C LYS A 81 -15.50 3.41 12.97
N LEU A 82 -15.51 4.49 13.75
CA LEU A 82 -15.31 5.85 13.24
C LEU A 82 -13.98 6.01 12.51
N LEU A 83 -12.86 5.57 13.09
CA LEU A 83 -11.55 5.63 12.45
C LEU A 83 -11.55 4.86 11.11
N ASN A 84 -12.11 3.66 11.11
CA ASN A 84 -12.22 2.83 9.92
C ASN A 84 -13.09 3.50 8.86
N SER A 85 -14.25 4.05 9.21
CA SER A 85 -15.12 4.79 8.29
C SER A 85 -14.45 6.03 7.71
N CYS A 86 -13.63 6.74 8.50
CA CYS A 86 -12.88 7.89 8.03
C CYS A 86 -11.70 7.50 7.11
N THR A 87 -11.10 6.32 7.28
CA THR A 87 -9.88 5.93 6.56
C THR A 87 -10.15 5.04 5.34
N HIS A 88 -11.08 4.09 5.44
CA HIS A 88 -11.43 3.17 4.36
C HIS A 88 -11.65 3.82 2.98
N PRO A 89 -12.46 4.89 2.83
CA PRO A 89 -12.69 5.49 1.52
C PRO A 89 -11.42 6.06 0.90
N TYR A 90 -10.51 6.62 1.71
CA TYR A 90 -9.24 7.15 1.21
C TYR A 90 -8.26 6.04 0.86
N ILE A 91 -8.19 4.97 1.66
CA ILE A 91 -7.35 3.79 1.37
C ILE A 91 -7.79 3.16 0.05
N GLN A 92 -9.11 2.95 -0.13
CA GLN A 92 -9.65 2.40 -1.38
C GLN A 92 -9.33 3.30 -2.57
N ARG A 93 -9.49 4.62 -2.43
CA ARG A 93 -9.18 5.58 -3.50
C ARG A 93 -7.71 5.55 -3.88
N GLU A 94 -6.80 5.57 -2.90
CA GLU A 94 -5.36 5.51 -3.16
C GLU A 94 -4.95 4.16 -3.78
N MET A 95 -5.55 3.05 -3.32
CA MET A 95 -5.30 1.72 -3.88
C MET A 95 -5.75 1.65 -5.35
N LEU A 96 -6.96 2.11 -5.65
CA LEU A 96 -7.47 2.19 -7.02
C LEU A 96 -6.63 3.11 -7.89
N TRP A 97 -6.18 4.25 -7.35
CA TRP A 97 -5.31 5.18 -8.05
C TRP A 97 -3.97 4.54 -8.40
N GLN A 98 -3.34 3.80 -7.48
CA GLN A 98 -2.11 3.08 -7.75
C GLN A 98 -2.30 2.00 -8.82
N ILE A 99 -3.37 1.19 -8.71
CA ILE A 99 -3.71 0.18 -9.72
C ILE A 99 -3.89 0.85 -11.10
N PHE A 100 -4.61 1.96 -11.16
CA PHE A 100 -4.84 2.71 -12.39
C PHE A 100 -3.54 3.31 -12.95
N LYS A 101 -2.70 3.89 -12.10
CA LYS A 101 -1.39 4.43 -12.48
C LYS A 101 -0.52 3.35 -13.11
N TYR A 102 -0.40 2.19 -12.46
CA TYR A 102 0.36 1.07 -13.01
C TYR A 102 -0.26 0.51 -14.29
N PHE A 103 -1.59 0.48 -14.38
CA PHE A 103 -2.29 0.06 -15.59
C PHE A 103 -1.93 0.95 -16.80
N PHE A 104 -1.94 2.27 -16.63
CA PHE A 104 -1.56 3.20 -17.71
C PHE A 104 -0.07 3.13 -18.03
N GLN A 105 0.78 2.98 -17.02
CA GLN A 105 2.23 2.89 -17.20
C GLN A 105 2.61 1.62 -17.99
N VAL A 106 2.05 0.46 -17.65
CA VAL A 106 2.29 -0.81 -18.36
C VAL A 106 1.76 -0.78 -19.79
N LYS A 107 0.59 -0.17 -20.04
CA LYS A 107 0.06 -0.01 -21.41
C LYS A 107 1.00 0.80 -22.29
N PHE A 108 1.61 1.86 -21.73
CA PHE A 108 2.56 2.73 -22.44
C PHE A 108 3.91 2.04 -22.73
N TYR A 109 4.40 1.20 -21.81
CA TYR A 109 5.60 0.39 -22.07
C TYR A 109 5.34 -0.65 -23.16
N SER A 110 4.17 -1.30 -23.18
CA SER A 110 3.83 -2.26 -24.22
C SER A 110 3.67 -1.62 -25.61
N THR A 111 3.12 -0.39 -25.68
CA THR A 111 3.04 0.35 -26.97
C THR A 111 4.41 0.81 -27.49
N LYS A 112 5.37 1.09 -26.60
CA LYS A 112 6.76 1.40 -27.01
C LYS A 112 7.58 0.19 -27.41
N VAL A 113 7.23 -1.02 -26.96
CA VAL A 113 7.93 -2.26 -27.33
C VAL A 113 7.51 -2.79 -28.71
N SER A 114 6.36 -2.34 -29.25
CA SER A 114 5.88 -2.81 -30.56
C SER A 114 6.63 -2.26 -31.79
N GLN A 115 7.61 -1.37 -31.63
CA GLN A 115 8.42 -0.81 -32.73
C GLN A 115 9.92 -1.15 -32.63
N ARG A 116 10.31 -2.08 -31.75
CA ARG A 116 11.66 -2.68 -31.76
C ARG A 116 11.55 -4.19 -31.72
N SER A 117 11.47 -4.73 -32.93
CA SER A 117 11.80 -6.09 -33.32
C SER A 117 13.06 -6.62 -32.60
N SER A 118 12.98 -7.89 -32.18
CA SER A 118 14.07 -8.75 -31.68
C SER A 118 14.87 -8.25 -30.48
N PHE A 119 14.48 -8.67 -29.27
CA PHE A 119 15.47 -8.87 -28.19
C PHE A 119 15.04 -10.00 -27.24
N TYR A 120 15.56 -11.19 -27.55
CA TYR A 120 15.87 -12.33 -26.69
C TYR A 120 15.19 -12.46 -25.32
N TYR A 121 14.30 -13.45 -25.23
CA TYR A 121 14.23 -14.30 -24.03
C TYR A 121 15.50 -15.16 -24.00
N SER A 122 16.44 -14.86 -23.11
CA SER A 122 17.56 -15.76 -22.80
C SER A 122 17.77 -15.84 -21.29
N GLY A 123 17.45 -17.02 -20.74
CA GLY A 123 18.19 -17.64 -19.65
C GLY A 123 17.95 -17.10 -18.24
N CYS A 124 17.02 -17.73 -17.52
CA CYS A 124 17.21 -17.92 -16.08
C CYS A 124 18.52 -18.71 -15.86
N PRO A 125 19.48 -18.25 -15.06
CA PRO A 125 20.47 -19.15 -14.49
C PRO A 125 19.86 -19.81 -13.25
N SER A 126 19.66 -21.13 -13.35
CA SER A 126 19.48 -22.03 -12.22
C SER A 126 20.65 -21.90 -11.23
N PRO A 127 20.44 -21.77 -9.91
CA PRO A 127 21.50 -21.95 -8.94
C PRO A 127 21.67 -23.45 -8.65
N ALA A 128 22.73 -24.06 -9.16
CA ALA A 128 23.17 -25.41 -8.80
C ALA A 128 24.68 -25.40 -8.54
N GLY A 129 25.08 -25.81 -7.33
CA GLY A 129 26.46 -26.09 -6.87
C GLY A 129 27.30 -24.81 -6.67
N TRP A 130 27.87 -24.53 -5.50
CA TRP A 130 28.59 -25.38 -4.55
C TRP A 130 28.29 -24.97 -3.11
#